data_AF-A0A1H8I452-F1
#
_entry.id   AF-A0A1H8I452-F1
#
_cell.length_a   1.000
_cell.length_b   1.000
_cell.length_c   1.000
_cell.angle_alpha   90.00
_cell.angle_beta   90.00
_cell.angle_gamma   90.00
#
_symmetry.space_group_name_H-M   'P 1'
#
loop_
_entity.id
_entity.type
_entity.pdbx_description
1 polymer ?
#
loop_
_entity_poly.entity_id
_entity_poly.type
_entity_poly.pdbx_seq_one_letter_code
_entity_poly.pdbx_strand_id
1 'polypeptide(L)' 'MALGHPIGASGARILVTLLHEMKRRESRYGLATLCIGGGMGIATVVEMEN' A
#
# COMPACT_ATOMS: atom_id res chain seq x y z
N MET A 1 4.20 -8.13 12.45
CA MET A 1 3.11 -7.27 11.94
C MET A 1 2.50 -6.51 13.10
N ALA A 2 2.89 -5.24 13.32
CA ALA A 2 2.47 -4.46 14.49
C ALA A 2 0.99 -4.03 14.49
N LEU A 3 0.36 -4.01 13.30
CA LEU A 3 -1.03 -3.58 13.11
C LEU A 3 -1.97 -4.75 12.77
N GLY A 4 -1.51 -6.00 12.92
CA GLY A 4 -2.21 -7.18 12.45
C GLY A 4 -2.19 -7.35 10.93
N HIS A 5 -2.76 -8.47 10.46
CA HIS A 5 -2.89 -8.80 9.03
C HIS A 5 -4.25 -9.44 8.75
N PRO A 6 -5.32 -8.63 8.71
CA PRO A 6 -6.61 -9.11 8.24
C PRO A 6 -6.48 -9.47 6.76
N ILE A 7 -6.66 -10.75 6.44
CA ILE A 7 -6.61 -11.26 5.06
C ILE A 7 -7.69 -10.56 4.24
N GLY A 8 -7.34 -10.12 3.02
CA GLY A 8 -8.23 -9.37 2.13
C GLY A 8 -8.29 -7.85 2.40
N ALA A 9 -8.21 -7.40 3.65
CA ALA A 9 -8.24 -5.96 3.99
C ALA A 9 -6.86 -5.30 4.07
N SER A 10 -5.80 -6.09 4.29
CA SER A 10 -4.44 -5.58 4.48
C SER A 10 -3.90 -4.78 3.28
N GLY A 11 -4.29 -5.13 2.05
CA GLY A 11 -3.91 -4.39 0.84
C GLY A 11 -4.46 -2.96 0.84
N ALA A 12 -5.76 -2.80 1.07
CA ALA A 12 -6.40 -1.49 1.18
C ALA A 12 -5.80 -0.67 2.33
N ARG A 13 -5.57 -1.29 3.49
CA ARG A 13 -4.96 -0.61 4.65
C ARG A 13 -3.56 -0.07 4.32
N ILE A 14 -2.70 -0.87 3.68
CA ILE A 14 -1.35 -0.46 3.28
C ILE A 14 -1.42 0.68 2.27
N LEU A 15 -2.27 0.55 1.25
CA LEU A 15 -2.44 1.57 0.21
C LEU A 15 -2.94 2.90 0.78
N VAL A 16 -3.97 2.88 1.63
CA VAL A 16 -4.51 4.10 2.27
C VAL A 16 -3.47 4.76 3.16
N THR A 17 -2.69 3.98 3.90
CA THR A 17 -1.58 4.51 4.72
C THR A 17 -0.53 5.19 3.83
N LEU A 18 -0.16 4.54 2.72
CA LEU A 18 0.77 5.09 1.73
C LEU A 18 0.26 6.42 1.16
N LEU A 19 -1.00 6.49 0.72
CA LEU A 19 -1.57 7.72 0.15
C LEU A 19 -1.59 8.89 1.15
N HIS A 20 -1.93 8.64 2.42
CA HIS A 20 -1.88 9.68 3.45
C HIS A 20 -0.46 10.16 3.72
N GLU A 21 0.51 9.23 3.77
CA GLU A 21 1.92 9.58 3.92
C GLU A 21 2.45 10.35 2.71
N MET A 22 2.10 9.95 1.49
CA MET A 22 2.47 10.65 0.26
C MET A 22 1.94 12.08 0.27
N LYS A 23 0.67 12.28 0.66
CA LYS A 23 0.09 13.62 0.79
C LYS A 23 0.81 14.45 1.85
N ARG A 24 1.15 13.86 3.01
CA ARG A 24 1.89 14.58 4.08
C ARG A 24 3.32 14.94 3.67
N ARG A 25 3.94 14.15 2.81
CA ARG A 25 5.33 14.29 2.37
C ARG A 25 5.48 14.94 1.00
N GLU A 26 4.39 15.42 0.40
CA GLU A 26 4.34 15.96 -0.97
C GLU A 26 5.05 15.05 -1.99
N SER A 27 4.85 13.73 -1.83
CA SER A 27 5.49 12.72 -2.68
C SER A 27 4.66 12.45 -3.92
N ARG A 28 5.28 12.56 -5.10
CA ARG A 28 4.64 12.33 -6.39
C ARG A 28 4.30 10.87 -6.67
N TYR A 29 5.22 9.94 -6.35
CA TYR A 29 5.06 8.51 -6.66
C TYR A 29 5.12 7.65 -5.40
N GLY A 30 4.32 6.58 -5.38
CA GLY A 30 4.31 5.58 -4.32
C GLY A 30 4.18 4.17 -4.86
N LEU A 31 4.76 3.20 -4.14
CA LEU A 31 4.71 1.78 -4.45
C LEU A 31 4.22 1.01 -3.22
N ALA A 32 3.11 0.28 -3.37
CA ALA A 32 2.64 -0.70 -2.39
C ALA A 32 2.86 -2.12 -2.92
N THR A 33 3.35 -3.02 -2.08
CA THR A 33 3.57 -4.44 -2.42
C THR A 33 3.03 -5.37 -1.34
N LEU A 34 2.53 -6.54 -1.74
CA LEU A 34 2.04 -7.58 -0.83
C LEU A 34 2.41 -8.98 -1.35
N CYS A 35 2.82 -9.86 -0.43
CA CYS A 35 2.87 -11.29 -0.69
C CYS A 35 1.48 -11.91 -0.50
N ILE A 36 1.21 -12.97 -1.25
CA ILE A 36 -0.05 -13.73 -1.21
C ILE A 36 0.32 -15.21 -1.06
N GLY A 37 -0.44 -15.93 -0.23
CA GLY A 37 -0.28 -17.37 -0.06
C GLY A 37 -0.36 -18.12 -1.41
N GLY A 38 0.38 -19.23 -1.54
CA GLY A 38 0.48 -19.95 -2.82
C GLY A 38 1.53 -19.40 -3.79
N GLY A 39 2.46 -18.55 -3.32
CA GLY A 39 3.61 -18.11 -4.11
C GLY A 39 3.32 -16.94 -5.05
N MET A 40 2.28 -16.15 -4.78
CA MET A 40 1.89 -14.99 -5.58
C MET A 40 2.30 -13.69 -4.90
N GLY A 41 2.35 -12.61 -5.68
CA GLY A 41 2.58 -11.26 -5.18
C GLY A 41 1.86 -10.23 -6.01
N ILE A 42 1.57 -9.08 -5.41
CA ILE A 42 0.98 -7.93 -6.09
C ILE A 42 1.80 -6.68 -5.80
N ALA A 43 1.93 -5.83 -6.82
CA ALA A 43 2.52 -4.52 -6.73
C ALA A 43 1.55 -3.49 -7.33
N THR A 44 1.48 -2.30 -6.72
CA THR A 44 0.63 -1.21 -7.16
C THR A 44 1.42 0.09 -7.09
N VAL A 45 1.55 0.76 -8.22
CA VAL A 45 2.18 2.08 -8.33
C VAL A 45 1.07 3.13 -8.40
N VAL A 46 1.22 4.22 -7.65
CA VAL A 46 0.30 5.34 -7.65
C VAL A 46 1.06 6.64 -7.88
N GLU A 47 0.45 7.55 -8.63
CA GLU A 47 0.88 8.94 -8.80
C GLU A 47 -0.11 9.84 -8.06
N MET A 48 0.42 10.78 -7.27
CA MET A 48 -0.38 11.83 -6.63
C MET A 48 -0.53 12.98 -7.62
N GLU A 49 -1.73 13.12 -8.18
CA GLU A 49 -2.09 14.27 -9.00
C GLU A 49 -2.46 15.45 -8.09
N ASN A 50 -2.02 16.65 -8.48
CA ASN A 50 -2.09 17.87 -7.69
C ASN A 50 -3.34 18.69 -8.05
#